data_AF-A0A966J7F6-F1
#
_entry.id   AF-A0A966J7F6-F1
#
_cell.length_a   1.000
_cell.length_b   1.000
_cell.length_c   1.000
_cell.angle_alpha   90.00
_cell.angle_beta   90.00
_cell.angle_gamma   90.00
#
_symmetry.space_group_name_H-M   'P 1'
#
loop_
_entity.id
_entity.type
_entity.pdbx_description
1 polymer ?
#
loop_
_entity_poly.entity_id
_entity_poly.type
_entity_poly.pdbx_seq_one_letter_code
_entity_poly.pdbx_strand_id
1 'polypeptide(L)'
;RHVLFTDTYGRLCELLTRNTERLPDGRLLVRERMTHALMAQQIGSSREMVSRLLKDLIIGGYISRNDRRQYFICAPLPLRW
;
A
#
# COMPACT_ATOMS: atom_id res chain seq x y z
N ARG A 1 -12.35 20.36 6.48
CA ARG A 1 -10.87 20.43 6.49
C ARG A 1 -10.32 19.02 6.22
N HIS A 2 -10.11 18.63 4.96
CA HIS A 2 -9.82 17.25 4.54
C HIS A 2 -8.42 17.13 3.88
N VAL A 3 -7.39 17.69 4.51
CA VAL A 3 -6.04 17.85 3.88
C VAL A 3 -5.02 16.78 4.35
N LEU A 4 -5.39 15.89 5.28
CA LEU A 4 -4.42 14.93 5.84
C LEU A 4 -4.32 13.60 5.06
N PHE A 5 -5.36 13.22 4.32
CA PHE A 5 -5.38 11.95 3.60
C PHE A 5 -4.46 11.93 2.39
N THR A 6 -4.36 13.04 1.66
CA THR A 6 -3.61 13.11 0.40
C THR A 6 -2.11 12.94 0.61
N ASP A 7 -1.54 13.55 1.66
CA ASP A 7 -0.10 13.43 1.98
C ASP A 7 0.26 12.02 2.48
N THR A 8 -0.58 11.44 3.36
CA THR A 8 -0.33 10.07 3.87
C THR A 8 -0.51 9.02 2.78
N TYR A 9 -1.53 9.16 1.93
CA TYR A 9 -1.80 8.25 0.83
C TYR A 9 -0.69 8.28 -0.23
N GLY A 10 -0.22 9.48 -0.60
CA GLY A 10 0.89 9.64 -1.53
C GLY A 10 2.16 8.95 -1.03
N ARG A 11 2.51 9.16 0.25
CA ARG A 11 3.66 8.48 0.88
C ARG A 11 3.48 6.97 0.96
N LEU A 12 2.28 6.49 1.23
CA LEU A 12 1.98 5.05 1.24
C LEU A 12 2.18 4.43 -0.14
N CYS A 13 1.67 5.09 -1.20
CA CYS A 13 1.87 4.63 -2.57
C CYS A 13 3.36 4.59 -2.92
N GLU A 14 4.09 5.66 -2.62
CA GLU A 14 5.53 5.71 -2.89
C GLU A 14 6.28 4.62 -2.13
N LEU A 15 5.96 4.40 -0.86
CA LEU A 15 6.54 3.33 -0.04
C LEU A 15 6.24 1.95 -0.63
N LEU A 16 4.99 1.68 -1.03
CA LEU A 16 4.60 0.41 -1.65
C LEU A 16 5.33 0.21 -2.97
N THR A 17 5.34 1.20 -3.85
CA THR A 17 6.01 1.14 -5.17
C THR A 17 7.52 0.94 -5.01
N ARG A 18 8.18 1.69 -4.11
CA ARG A 18 9.62 1.52 -3.83
C ARG A 18 9.94 0.12 -3.28
N ASN A 19 9.05 -0.45 -2.48
CA ASN A 19 9.20 -1.80 -1.94
C ASN A 19 8.56 -2.87 -2.82
N THR A 20 8.24 -2.61 -4.08
CA THR A 20 7.74 -3.66 -4.99
C THR A 20 8.84 -4.25 -5.85
N GLU A 21 8.76 -5.56 -6.07
CA GLU A 21 9.55 -6.31 -7.03
C GLU A 21 8.65 -6.74 -8.19
N ARG A 22 9.12 -6.54 -9.40
CA ARG A 22 8.42 -7.02 -10.59
C ARG A 22 8.62 -8.53 -10.71
N LEU A 23 7.52 -9.27 -10.63
CA LEU A 23 7.51 -10.70 -10.86
C LEU A 23 7.65 -11.03 -12.35
N PRO A 24 8.10 -12.25 -12.71
CA PRO A 24 8.17 -12.72 -14.09
C PRO A 24 6.83 -12.64 -14.85
N ASP A 25 5.73 -12.73 -14.10
CA ASP A 25 4.34 -12.66 -14.56
C ASP A 25 3.85 -11.22 -14.80
N GLY A 26 4.72 -10.20 -14.67
CA GLY A 26 4.40 -8.79 -14.87
C GLY A 26 3.74 -8.09 -13.68
N ARG A 27 3.26 -8.84 -12.68
CA ARG A 27 2.70 -8.31 -11.41
C ARG A 27 3.79 -7.70 -10.52
N LEU A 28 3.41 -6.71 -9.71
CA LEU A 28 4.29 -6.12 -8.70
C LEU A 28 4.00 -6.75 -7.33
N LEU A 29 5.00 -7.43 -6.76
CA LEU A 29 4.96 -8.02 -5.43
C LEU A 29 5.58 -7.05 -4.44
N VAL A 30 4.86 -6.67 -3.39
CA VAL A 30 5.45 -5.92 -2.27
C VAL A 30 6.44 -6.85 -1.55
N ARG A 31 7.72 -6.51 -1.62
CA ARG A 31 8.84 -7.20 -0.98
C ARG A 31 8.70 -7.10 0.53
N GLU A 32 9.15 -8.16 1.18
CA GLU A 32 9.20 -8.29 2.64
C GLU A 32 7.84 -8.23 3.33
N ARG A 33 7.77 -8.73 4.57
CA ARG A 33 6.55 -8.67 5.38
C ARG A 33 6.36 -7.25 5.90
N MET A 34 5.98 -6.32 5.02
CA MET A 34 5.61 -4.98 5.45
C MET A 34 4.36 -5.07 6.34
N THR A 35 4.59 -4.97 7.65
CA THR A 35 3.51 -4.90 8.62
C THR A 35 2.89 -3.50 8.59
N HIS A 36 1.62 -3.39 8.98
CA HIS A 36 0.95 -2.08 9.06
C HIS A 36 1.69 -1.11 9.99
N ALA A 37 2.37 -1.62 11.03
CA ALA A 37 3.16 -0.81 11.95
C ALA A 37 4.44 -0.26 11.32
N LEU A 38 5.15 -1.07 10.53
CA LEU A 38 6.33 -0.61 9.80
C LEU A 38 5.96 0.42 8.74
N MET A 39 4.90 0.16 7.96
CA MET A 39 4.37 1.12 6.99
C MET A 39 4.00 2.46 7.65
N ALA A 40 3.32 2.39 8.80
CA ALA A 40 2.95 3.56 9.59
C ALA A 40 4.16 4.35 10.08
N GLN A 41 5.21 3.68 10.59
CA GLN A 41 6.47 4.33 10.95
C GLN A 41 7.14 5.00 9.76
N GLN A 42 7.20 4.33 8.61
CA GLN A 42 7.88 4.83 7.41
C GLN A 42 7.21 6.08 6.82
N ILE A 43 5.87 6.12 6.79
CA ILE A 43 5.14 7.27 6.25
C ILE A 43 4.86 8.36 7.30
N GLY A 44 5.19 8.11 8.57
CA GLY A 44 4.92 9.01 9.70
C GLY A 44 3.44 9.14 10.02
N SER A 45 2.68 8.04 9.97
CA SER A 45 1.23 8.02 10.21
C SER A 45 0.82 6.94 11.20
N SER A 46 -0.46 6.87 11.55
CA SER A 46 -1.00 5.87 12.47
C SER A 46 -1.22 4.53 11.77
N ARG A 47 -0.96 3.42 12.48
CA ARG A 47 -1.27 2.05 12.01
C ARG A 47 -2.72 1.91 11.54
N GLU A 48 -3.65 2.56 12.23
CA GLU A 48 -5.07 2.55 11.88
C GLU A 48 -5.34 3.25 10.55
N MET A 49 -4.68 4.40 10.30
CA MET A 49 -4.79 5.11 9.03
C MET A 49 -4.28 4.23 7.89
N VAL A 50 -3.09 3.64 8.03
CA VAL A 50 -2.53 2.68 7.05
C VAL A 50 -3.46 1.49 6.84
N SER A 51 -3.99 0.91 7.90
CA SER A 51 -4.90 -0.23 7.80
C SER A 51 -6.19 0.13 7.05
N ARG A 52 -6.71 1.35 7.24
CA ARG A 52 -7.90 1.82 6.54
C ARG A 52 -7.61 2.04 5.05
N LEU A 53 -6.49 2.67 4.73
CA LEU A 53 -6.02 2.89 3.36
C LEU A 53 -5.77 1.58 2.61
N LEU A 54 -5.05 0.63 3.22
CA LEU A 54 -4.85 -0.69 2.63
C LEU A 54 -6.17 -1.42 2.43
N LYS A 55 -7.09 -1.34 3.39
CA LYS A 55 -8.41 -1.98 3.25
C LYS A 55 -9.19 -1.36 2.08
N ASP A 56 -9.16 -0.04 1.92
CA ASP A 56 -9.79 0.65 0.79
C ASP A 56 -9.17 0.23 -0.55
N LEU A 57 -7.84 0.14 -0.61
CA LEU A 57 -7.09 -0.36 -1.76
C LEU A 57 -7.43 -1.82 -2.12
N ILE A 58 -7.65 -2.67 -1.12
CA ILE A 58 -8.08 -4.07 -1.33
C ILE A 58 -9.51 -4.11 -1.86
N ILE A 59 -10.42 -3.35 -1.25
CA ILE A 59 -11.82 -3.27 -1.67
C ILE A 59 -11.93 -2.71 -3.08
N GLY A 60 -11.13 -1.70 -3.42
CA GLY A 60 -11.06 -1.10 -4.76
C GLY A 60 -10.36 -1.98 -5.80
N GLY A 61 -9.79 -3.13 -5.41
CA GLY A 61 -9.12 -4.07 -6.34
C GLY A 61 -7.73 -3.63 -6.79
N TYR A 62 -7.15 -2.58 -6.20
CA TYR A 62 -5.82 -2.10 -6.55
C TYR A 62 -4.71 -2.99 -5.99
N ILE A 63 -4.90 -3.47 -4.76
CA ILE A 63 -4.00 -4.44 -4.14
C ILE A 63 -4.74 -5.73 -3.77
N SER A 64 -4.04 -6.85 -3.87
CA SER A 64 -4.52 -8.15 -3.43
C SER A 64 -3.56 -8.72 -2.40
N ARG A 65 -4.07 -9.54 -1.50
CA ARG A 65 -3.28 -10.19 -0.46
C ARG A 65 -3.32 -11.69 -0.66
N ASN A 66 -2.16 -12.34 -0.71
CA ASN A 66 -2.10 -13.81 -0.76
C ASN A 66 -2.13 -14.45 0.63
N ASP A 67 -2.24 -15.78 0.65
CA ASP A 67 -2.20 -16.62 1.86
C ASP A 67 -0.92 -16.43 2.69
N ARG A 68 0.21 -16.17 2.02
CA ARG A 68 1.51 -15.86 2.65
C ARG A 68 1.57 -14.46 3.28
N ARG A 69 0.46 -13.73 3.34
CA ARG A 69 0.33 -12.35 3.85
C ARG A 69 1.16 -11.33 3.07
N GLN A 70 1.46 -11.61 1.81
CA GLN A 70 2.14 -10.71 0.89
C GLN A 70 1.11 -9.91 0.09
N TYR A 71 1.47 -8.66 -0.23
CA TYR A 71 0.63 -7.78 -1.03
C TYR A 71 1.10 -7.78 -2.49
N PHE A 72 0.15 -7.78 -3.40
CA PHE A 72 0.35 -7.69 -4.85
C PHE A 72 -0.38 -6.46 -5.34
N ILE A 73 0.25 -5.67 -6.20
CA ILE A 73 -0.42 -4.58 -6.88
C ILE A 73 -1.01 -5.17 -8.17
N CYS A 74 -2.34 -5.22 -8.24
CA CYS A 74 -3.10 -5.72 -9.37
C CYS A 74 -3.39 -4.62 -10.40
N ALA A 75 -3.56 -3.38 -9.92
CA ALA A 75 -3.83 -2.22 -10.77
C ALA A 75 -2.93 -1.04 -10.35
N PRO A 76 -2.59 -0.12 -11.28
CA PRO A 76 -1.83 1.07 -10.92
C PRO A 76 -2.54 1.81 -9.78
N LEU A 77 -1.81 2.04 -8.69
CA LEU A 77 -2.32 2.78 -7.54
C LEU A 77 -2.77 4.16 -8.04
N PRO A 78 -4.03 4.57 -7.76
CA PRO A 78 -4.52 5.84 -8.26
C PRO A 78 -3.69 6.96 -7.66
N LEU A 79 -3.21 7.92 -8.45
CA LEU A 79 -2.35 8.99 -7.90
C LEU A 79 -3.08 9.89 -6.89
N ARG A 80 -4.41 9.82 -6.81
CA ARG A 80 -5.26 10.67 -5.99
C ARG A 80 -6.45 9.83 -5.49
N TRP A 81 -6.68 9.85 -4.17
CA TRP A 81 -7.85 9.29 -3.49
C TRP A 81 -8.69 10.42 -2.91
#